data_AF-A0A7X6PHR8-F1
#
_entry.id   AF-A0A7X6PHR8-F1
#
_cell.length_a   1.000
_cell.length_b   1.000
_cell.length_c   1.000
_cell.angle_alpha   90.00
_cell.angle_beta   90.00
_cell.angle_gamma   90.00
#
_symmetry.space_group_name_H-M   'P 1'
#
loop_
_entity.id
_entity.type
_entity.pdbx_description
1 polymer ?
#
loop_
_entity_poly.entity_id
_entity_poly.type
_entity_poly.pdbx_seq_one_letter_code
_entity_poly.pdbx_strand_id
1 'polypeptide(L)'
;MDFIHVTEYEAWEHAFDGGALSLAALAKKYGQFPVIANGGLGDPARAAELIASGQADVVALGQAALTNHDWVNKVAAGERLSDFNVEPVLQPNAKLK
;
A
#
# COMPACT_ATOMS: atom_id res chain seq x y z
N MET A 1 -0.08 22.01 5.30
CA MET A 1 -0.04 20.65 4.73
C MET A 1 0.16 19.73 5.91
N ASP A 2 -0.61 18.65 6.02
CA ASP A 2 -0.58 17.78 7.21
C ASP A 2 0.09 16.43 6.92
N PHE A 3 0.07 16.01 5.66
CA PHE A 3 0.74 14.80 5.17
C PHE A 3 1.01 14.91 3.67
N ILE A 4 1.84 14.01 3.16
CA ILE A 4 2.07 13.79 1.74
C ILE A 4 1.64 12.36 1.43
N HIS A 5 0.77 12.18 0.44
CA HIS A 5 0.38 10.87 -0.04
C HIS A 5 0.99 10.65 -1.42
N VAL A 6 1.87 9.67 -1.54
CA VAL A 6 2.52 9.28 -2.80
C VAL A 6 1.94 7.97 -3.32
N THR A 7 1.84 7.85 -4.65
CA THR A 7 1.32 6.66 -5.32
C THR A 7 2.28 6.21 -6.40
N GLU A 8 2.66 4.94 -6.34
CA GLU A 8 3.50 4.24 -7.32
C GLU A 8 2.90 2.86 -7.63
N TYR A 9 3.45 2.13 -8.60
CA TYR A 9 3.06 0.74 -8.83
C TYR A 9 3.56 -0.16 -7.70
N GLU A 10 4.85 -0.05 -7.37
CA GLU A 10 5.53 -0.71 -6.25
C GLU A 10 6.22 0.34 -5.40
N ALA A 11 5.67 0.66 -4.22
CA ALA A 11 6.10 1.79 -3.41
C ALA A 11 7.50 1.65 -2.78
N TRP A 12 8.15 0.50 -2.92
CA TRP A 12 9.50 0.23 -2.42
C TRP A 12 10.58 0.32 -3.52
N GLU A 13 10.18 0.36 -4.79
CA GLU A 13 11.12 0.47 -5.90
C GLU A 13 11.65 1.89 -6.04
N HIS A 14 12.70 2.07 -6.83
CA HIS A 14 13.28 3.39 -7.06
C HIS A 14 12.33 4.27 -7.87
N ALA A 15 12.14 5.51 -7.45
CA ALA A 15 11.20 6.43 -8.11
C ALA A 15 11.61 6.82 -9.54
N PHE A 16 12.91 6.81 -9.81
CA PHE A 16 13.50 7.27 -11.07
C PHE A 16 14.70 6.42 -11.46
N ASP A 17 14.93 6.27 -12.77
CA ASP A 17 16.09 5.57 -13.33
C ASP A 17 17.41 6.16 -12.79
N GLY A 18 18.32 5.27 -12.38
CA GLY A 18 19.61 5.66 -11.79
C GLY A 18 19.51 6.22 -10.37
N GLY A 19 18.31 6.33 -9.81
CA GLY A 19 18.09 6.61 -8.39
C GLY A 19 18.27 5.37 -7.51
N ALA A 20 18.24 5.59 -6.19
CA ALA A 20 18.30 4.52 -5.18
C ALA A 20 17.17 4.61 -4.14
N LEU A 21 16.29 5.59 -4.27
CA LEU A 21 15.24 5.89 -3.30
C LEU A 21 13.88 5.80 -3.97
N SER A 22 12.92 5.23 -3.25
CA SER A 22 11.50 5.29 -3.60
C SER A 22 10.94 6.70 -3.49
N LEU A 23 9.76 6.94 -4.06
CA LEU A 23 9.14 8.26 -3.98
C LEU A 23 8.72 8.58 -2.55
N ALA A 24 8.32 7.55 -1.79
CA ALA A 24 8.03 7.65 -0.36
C ALA A 24 9.28 8.09 0.43
N ALA A 25 10.44 7.48 0.17
CA ALA A 25 11.70 7.86 0.82
C ALA A 25 12.13 9.30 0.45
N LEU A 26 11.95 9.69 -0.81
CA LEU A 26 12.20 11.07 -1.24
C LEU A 26 11.26 12.07 -0.55
N ALA A 27 9.97 11.72 -0.43
CA ALA A 27 9.00 12.54 0.29
C ALA A 27 9.33 12.65 1.79
N LYS A 28 9.78 11.57 2.44
CA LYS A 28 10.27 11.61 3.82
C LYS A 28 11.48 12.52 3.97
N LYS A 29 12.43 12.42 3.03
CA LYS A 29 13.69 13.17 3.06
C LYS A 29 13.49 14.67 2.87
N TYR A 30 12.62 15.08 1.96
CA TYR A 30 12.50 16.48 1.55
C TYR A 30 11.19 17.16 1.96
N GLY A 31 10.14 16.39 2.24
CA GLY A 31 8.79 16.91 2.47
C GLY A 31 8.53 17.41 3.89
N GLN A 32 9.28 16.93 4.90
CA GLN A 32 9.11 17.32 6.32
C GLN A 32 7.71 17.05 6.92
N PHE A 33 6.85 16.31 6.24
CA PHE A 33 5.53 15.90 6.69
C PHE A 33 5.43 14.37 6.77
N PRO A 34 4.49 13.82 7.56
CA PRO A 34 4.15 12.41 7.51
C PRO A 34 3.86 11.95 6.07
N VAL A 35 4.35 10.77 5.70
CA VAL A 35 4.20 10.19 4.37
C VAL A 35 3.31 8.96 4.42
N ILE A 36 2.29 8.98 3.56
CA ILE A 36 1.47 7.82 3.24
C ILE A 36 1.99 7.24 1.93
N ALA A 37 2.44 5.99 1.95
CA ALA A 37 2.86 5.27 0.76
C ALA A 37 1.73 4.38 0.22
N ASN A 38 1.53 4.40 -1.09
CA ASN A 38 0.56 3.58 -1.80
C ASN A 38 1.21 2.94 -3.04
N GLY A 39 0.92 1.65 -3.26
CA GLY A 39 1.44 0.90 -4.42
C GLY A 39 2.01 -0.46 -4.04
N GLY A 40 1.28 -1.55 -4.35
CA GLY A 40 1.77 -2.93 -4.16
C GLY A 40 1.90 -3.40 -2.71
N LEU A 41 1.54 -2.60 -1.71
CA LEU A 41 1.78 -2.87 -0.27
C LEU A 41 0.78 -3.84 0.37
N GLY A 42 0.16 -4.72 -0.42
CA GLY A 42 -0.82 -5.70 0.07
C GLY A 42 -0.23 -6.82 0.92
N ASP A 43 1.07 -7.11 0.73
CA ASP A 43 1.84 -8.02 1.57
C ASP A 43 2.20 -7.32 2.91
N PRO A 44 1.76 -7.86 4.06
CA PRO A 44 2.06 -7.30 5.37
C PRO A 44 3.55 -7.17 5.66
N ALA A 45 4.38 -8.11 5.19
CA ALA A 45 5.81 -8.09 5.44
C ALA A 45 6.46 -6.90 4.73
N ARG A 46 6.10 -6.67 3.47
CA ARG A 46 6.56 -5.53 2.68
C ARG A 46 6.10 -4.20 3.27
N ALA A 47 4.82 -4.11 3.65
CA ALA A 47 4.28 -2.92 4.30
C ALA A 47 5.01 -2.59 5.61
N ALA A 48 5.28 -3.60 6.43
CA ALA A 48 6.01 -3.45 7.68
C ALA A 48 7.46 -3.02 7.45
N GLU A 49 8.15 -3.58 6.45
CA GLU A 49 9.52 -3.18 6.08
C GLU A 49 9.60 -1.70 5.66
N LEU A 50 8.63 -1.23 4.86
CA LEU A 50 8.59 0.15 4.40
C LEU A 50 8.45 1.15 5.57
N ILE A 51 7.60 0.81 6.55
CA ILE A 51 7.43 1.61 7.77
C ILE A 51 8.67 1.51 8.66
N ALA A 52 9.18 0.31 8.90
CA ALA A 52 10.32 0.06 9.79
C ALA A 52 11.62 0.71 9.27
N SER A 53 11.80 0.81 7.95
CA SER A 53 12.92 1.51 7.33
C SER A 53 12.76 3.04 7.33
N GLY A 54 11.64 3.57 7.82
CA GLY A 54 11.36 5.01 7.91
C GLY A 54 11.02 5.66 6.56
N GLN A 55 10.74 4.87 5.52
CA GLN A 55 10.36 5.37 4.20
C GLN A 55 8.90 5.82 4.13
N ALA A 56 8.05 5.37 5.05
CA ALA A 56 6.69 5.84 5.22
C ALA A 56 6.27 5.83 6.69
N ASP A 57 5.27 6.63 7.04
CA ASP A 57 4.63 6.63 8.36
C ASP A 57 3.34 5.81 8.35
N VAL A 58 2.68 5.73 7.19
CA VAL A 58 1.45 4.97 6.96
C VAL A 58 1.52 4.31 5.58
N VAL A 59 0.88 3.16 5.43
CA VAL A 59 0.64 2.52 4.14
C VAL A 59 -0.84 2.57 3.78
N ALA A 60 -1.15 2.81 2.51
CA ALA A 60 -2.49 2.70 1.97
C ALA A 60 -2.68 1.36 1.25
N LEU A 61 -3.84 0.74 1.46
CA LEU A 61 -4.19 -0.55 0.88
C LEU A 61 -5.38 -0.37 -0.08
N GLY A 62 -5.16 -0.65 -1.37
CA GLY A 62 -6.19 -0.66 -2.40
C GLY A 62 -6.72 -2.07 -2.66
N GLN A 63 -6.11 -2.75 -3.64
CA GLN A 63 -6.50 -4.11 -4.06
C GLN A 63 -6.62 -5.11 -2.89
N ALA A 64 -5.64 -5.10 -1.98
CA ALA A 64 -5.64 -6.02 -0.84
C ALA A 64 -6.84 -5.83 0.09
N ALA A 65 -7.26 -4.57 0.31
CA ALA A 65 -8.44 -4.24 1.11
C ALA A 65 -9.75 -4.58 0.40
N LEU A 66 -9.80 -4.49 -0.93
CA LEU A 66 -10.97 -4.90 -1.71
C LEU A 66 -11.18 -6.41 -1.70
N THR A 67 -10.10 -7.20 -1.82
CA THR A 67 -10.18 -8.67 -1.78
C THR A 67 -10.38 -9.20 -0.36
N ASN A 68 -9.78 -8.54 0.63
CA ASN A 68 -9.81 -8.95 2.02
C ASN A 68 -10.41 -7.81 2.84
N HIS A 69 -11.74 -7.72 2.90
CA HIS A 69 -12.44 -6.69 3.68
C HIS A 69 -12.04 -6.68 5.17
N ASP A 70 -11.55 -7.81 5.67
CA ASP A 70 -11.04 -8.06 7.02
C ASP A 70 -9.51 -8.13 7.08
N TRP A 71 -8.79 -7.55 6.10
CA TRP A 71 -7.33 -7.63 5.96
C TRP A 71 -6.60 -7.40 7.28
N VAL A 72 -6.95 -6.35 8.03
CA VAL A 72 -6.29 -6.00 9.31
C VAL A 72 -6.43 -7.13 10.33
N ASN A 73 -7.63 -7.71 10.46
CA ASN A 73 -7.89 -8.79 11.41
C ASN A 73 -7.16 -10.07 10.99
N LYS A 74 -7.17 -10.40 9.70
CA LYS A 74 -6.44 -11.56 9.16
C LYS A 74 -4.94 -11.44 9.39
N VAL A 75 -4.37 -10.26 9.11
CA VAL A 75 -2.94 -10.00 9.35
C VAL A 75 -2.61 -10.11 10.83
N ALA A 76 -3.42 -9.54 11.71
CA ALA A 76 -3.23 -9.64 13.15
C ALA A 76 -3.33 -11.08 13.67
N ALA A 77 -4.18 -11.91 13.06
CA ALA A 77 -4.36 -13.33 13.39
C ALA A 77 -3.37 -14.27 12.69
N GLY A 78 -2.51 -13.76 11.79
CA GLY A 78 -1.61 -14.58 10.98
C GLY A 78 -2.34 -15.47 9.95
N GLU A 79 -3.55 -15.09 9.56
CA GLU A 79 -4.37 -15.81 8.59
C GLU A 79 -3.92 -15.53 7.15
N ARG A 80 -4.21 -16.48 6.27
CA ARG A 80 -3.89 -16.36 4.84
C ARG A 80 -4.77 -15.29 4.17
N LEU A 81 -4.13 -14.40 3.43
CA LEU A 81 -4.80 -13.43 2.56
C LEU A 81 -5.15 -14.06 1.21
N SER A 82 -6.31 -13.67 0.68
CA SER A 82 -6.73 -14.03 -0.67
C SER A 82 -6.04 -13.13 -1.69
N ASP A 83 -5.67 -13.71 -2.84
CA ASP A 83 -5.11 -12.99 -3.98
C ASP A 83 -6.18 -12.15 -4.67
N PHE A 84 -5.79 -10.99 -5.22
CA PHE A 84 -6.71 -10.12 -5.93
C PHE A 84 -7.17 -10.76 -7.24
N ASN A 85 -8.49 -10.88 -7.41
CA ASN A 85 -9.12 -11.33 -8.64
C ASN A 85 -10.11 -10.27 -9.13
N VAL A 86 -9.87 -9.72 -10.32
CA VAL A 86 -10.66 -8.63 -10.90
C VAL A 86 -12.13 -9.01 -11.06
N GLU A 87 -12.43 -10.26 -11.47
CA GLU A 87 -13.80 -10.66 -11.81
C GLU A 87 -14.77 -10.58 -10.62
N PRO A 88 -14.56 -11.28 -9.50
CA PRO A 88 -15.48 -11.21 -8.37
C PRO A 88 -15.43 -9.87 -7.62
N VAL A 89 -14.33 -9.12 -7.72
CA VAL A 89 -14.11 -7.91 -6.90
C VAL A 89 -14.62 -6.63 -7.56
N LEU A 90 -14.40 -6.48 -8.88
CA LEU A 90 -14.68 -5.22 -9.58
C LEU A 90 -15.81 -5.32 -10.61
N GLN A 91 -16.25 -6.52 -11.01
CA GLN A 91 -17.36 -6.58 -11.93
C GLN A 91 -18.68 -6.21 -11.25
N PRO A 92 -19.51 -5.39 -11.90
CA PRO A 92 -20.82 -5.05 -11.36
C PRO A 92 -21.66 -6.32 -11.21
N ASN A 93 -22.18 -6.56 -10.00
CA ASN A 93 -23.28 -7.48 -9.84
C ASN A 93 -24.59 -6.70 -10.01
N ALA A 94 -25.37 -7.08 -11.02
CA ALA A 94 -26.72 -6.56 -11.19
C ALA A 94 -27.69 -7.38 -10.34
N LYS A 95 -27.61 -7.25 -9.00
CA LYS A 95 -28.70 -7.72 -8.14
C LYS A 95 -29.75 -6.62 -8.07
N LEU A 96 -30.81 -6.76 -8.87
CA LEU A 96 -32.03 -5.97 -8.72
C LEU A 96 -32.59 -6.22 -7.31
N LYS A 97 -32.78 -5.13 -6.54
CA LYS A 97 -33.54 -5.15 -5.28
C LYS A 97 -35.00 -4.86 -5.56
#